data_AF-A0A920UIA7-F1
#
_entry.id   AF-A0A920UIA7-F1
#
_cell.length_a   1.000
_cell.length_b   1.000
_cell.length_c   1.000
_cell.angle_alpha   90.00
_cell.angle_beta   90.00
_cell.angle_gamma   90.00
#
_symmetry.space_group_name_H-M   'P 1'
#
loop_
_entity.id
_entity.type
_entity.pdbx_description
1 polymer ?
#
loop_
_entity_poly.entity_id
_entity_poly.type
_entity_poly.pdbx_seq_one_letter_code
_entity_poly.pdbx_strand_id
1 'polypeptide(L)'
;MVLCHVFADPQHADTVYITNLQMWKSTDGGTNFTEITTPHGDNHDLWIDPSDSLRMVQGNDGGACVSFNGEKAGQAYITSSPLSFTAWT
;
A
#
# COMPACT_ATOMS: atom_id res chain seq x y z
N MET A 1 -3.04 0.19 -16.89
CA MET A 1 -3.45 -1.23 -16.95
C MET A 1 -4.11 -1.47 -15.60
N VAL A 2 -5.42 -1.72 -15.53
CA VAL A 2 -6.15 -1.70 -14.24
C VAL A 2 -5.99 -3.06 -13.58
N LEU A 3 -5.03 -3.20 -12.67
CA LEU A 3 -4.82 -4.42 -11.89
C LEU A 3 -5.45 -4.21 -10.52
N CYS A 4 -6.52 -4.95 -10.23
CA CYS A 4 -7.14 -4.97 -8.91
C CYS A 4 -6.60 -6.19 -8.15
N HIS A 5 -5.80 -5.97 -7.12
CA HIS A 5 -5.28 -7.02 -6.24
C HIS A 5 -5.80 -6.85 -4.82
N VAL A 6 -5.90 -7.97 -4.10
CA VAL A 6 -6.31 -8.01 -2.69
C VAL A 6 -5.21 -8.69 -1.89
N PHE A 7 -4.78 -8.04 -0.81
CA PHE A 7 -3.72 -8.51 0.08
C PHE A 7 -4.28 -8.65 1.50
N ALA A 8 -4.00 -9.77 2.16
CA ALA A 8 -4.30 -9.95 3.57
C ALA A 8 -3.11 -9.52 4.43
N ASP A 9 -3.38 -8.90 5.58
CA ASP A 9 -2.33 -8.62 6.58
C ASP A 9 -1.86 -9.95 7.21
N PRO A 10 -0.55 -10.23 7.25
CA PRO A 10 0.00 -11.48 7.79
C PRO A 10 -0.14 -11.61 9.32
N GLN A 11 -0.36 -10.52 10.05
CA GLN A 11 -0.50 -10.51 11.51
C GLN A 11 -1.93 -10.24 11.98
N HIS A 12 -2.78 -9.67 11.12
CA HIS A 12 -4.16 -9.31 11.46
C HIS A 12 -5.14 -9.93 10.47
N ALA A 13 -5.72 -11.08 10.82
CA ALA A 13 -6.57 -11.87 9.93
C ALA A 13 -7.77 -11.11 9.33
N ASP A 14 -8.30 -10.11 10.04
CA ASP A 14 -9.43 -9.29 9.59
C ASP A 14 -9.01 -8.05 8.78
N THR A 15 -7.71 -7.83 8.59
CA THR A 15 -7.20 -6.68 7.83
C THR A 15 -6.89 -7.07 6.39
N VAL A 16 -7.49 -6.36 5.44
CA VAL A 16 -7.30 -6.57 4.01
C VAL A 16 -7.10 -5.25 3.30
N TYR A 17 -6.26 -5.27 2.26
CA TYR A 17 -5.92 -4.14 1.43
C TYR A 17 -6.33 -4.41 -0.01
N ILE A 18 -6.83 -3.40 -0.71
CA ILE A 18 -7.16 -3.45 -2.13
C ILE A 18 -6.32 -2.41 -2.86
N THR A 19 -5.60 -2.84 -3.88
CA THR A 19 -4.90 -1.95 -4.81
C THR A 19 -5.75 -1.78 -6.07
N ASN A 20 -6.09 -0.55 -6.41
CA ASN A 20 -6.84 -0.14 -7.59
C ASN A 20 -6.46 1.31 -7.92
N LEU A 21 -7.25 2.02 -8.74
CA LEU A 21 -7.14 3.48 -8.94
C LEU A 21 -7.03 4.23 -7.60
N GLN A 22 -7.71 3.76 -6.57
CA GLN A 22 -7.46 4.17 -5.19
C GLN A 22 -7.05 2.95 -4.37
N MET A 23 -6.26 3.18 -3.32
CA MET A 23 -5.91 2.15 -2.37
C MET A 23 -6.91 2.15 -1.22
N TRP A 24 -7.35 0.95 -0.82
CA TRP A 24 -8.36 0.79 0.22
C TRP A 24 -7.88 -0.17 1.30
N LYS A 25 -8.35 0.05 2.52
CA LYS A 25 -8.12 -0.81 3.67
C LYS A 25 -9.42 -1.12 4.39
N SER A 26 -9.59 -2.37 4.76
CA SER A 26 -10.58 -2.82 5.75
C SER A 26 -9.84 -3.42 6.94
N THR A 27 -10.40 -3.27 8.13
CA THR A 27 -9.93 -3.92 9.37
C THR A 27 -11.05 -4.74 10.04
N ASP A 28 -12.09 -5.07 9.28
CA ASP A 28 -13.31 -5.75 9.75
C ASP A 28 -13.73 -6.89 8.79
N GLY A 29 -12.72 -7.58 8.24
CA GLY A 29 -12.90 -8.73 7.37
C GLY A 29 -13.45 -8.40 5.98
N GLY A 30 -13.33 -7.14 5.54
CA GLY A 30 -13.84 -6.66 4.25
C GLY A 30 -15.29 -6.14 4.29
N THR A 31 -15.82 -5.82 5.48
CA THR A 31 -17.19 -5.29 5.61
C THR A 31 -17.24 -3.80 5.27
N ASN A 32 -16.30 -3.01 5.78
CA ASN A 32 -16.17 -1.58 5.51
C ASN A 32 -14.75 -1.26 5.03
N PHE A 33 -14.64 -0.29 4.12
CA PHE A 33 -13.37 0.17 3.57
C PHE A 33 -13.15 1.66 3.81
N THR A 34 -11.91 2.00 4.14
CA THR A 34 -11.41 3.37 4.20
C THR A 34 -10.31 3.56 3.17
N GLU A 35 -10.31 4.70 2.50
CA GLU A 35 -9.29 5.04 1.52
C GLU A 35 -7.93 5.29 2.21
N ILE A 36 -6.88 4.76 1.62
CA ILE A 36 -5.49 5.09 1.92
C ILE A 36 -5.02 6.12 0.90
N THR A 37 -4.59 7.28 1.37
CA THR A 37 -4.01 8.30 0.50
C THR A 37 -2.62 7.86 0.04
N THR A 38 -2.45 7.73 -1.27
CA THR A 38 -1.18 7.42 -1.91
C THR A 38 -0.69 8.63 -2.73
N PRO A 39 0.62 8.78 -2.99
CA PRO A 39 1.14 9.88 -3.80
C PRO A 39 0.65 9.87 -5.27
N HIS A 40 0.16 8.73 -5.75
CA HIS A 40 -0.44 8.56 -7.08
C HIS A 40 -1.73 7.76 -6.99
N GLY A 41 -2.70 8.05 -7.86
CA GLY A 41 -4.00 7.38 -7.92
C GLY A 41 -4.07 6.20 -8.90
N ASP A 42 -3.01 5.37 -9.01
CA ASP A 42 -3.13 4.06 -9.69
C ASP A 42 -2.16 3.09 -9.04
N ASN A 43 -2.68 2.17 -8.23
CA ASN A 43 -1.92 1.33 -7.32
C ASN A 43 -1.95 -0.13 -7.78
N HIS A 44 -0.77 -0.75 -7.89
CA HIS A 44 -0.60 -2.03 -8.57
C HIS A 44 -0.14 -3.16 -7.66
N ASP A 45 0.67 -2.83 -6.66
CA ASP A 45 1.30 -3.84 -5.81
C ASP A 45 1.44 -3.38 -4.36
N LEU A 46 1.48 -4.36 -3.46
CA LEU A 46 1.66 -4.17 -2.04
C LEU A 46 2.42 -5.36 -1.44
N TRP A 47 3.51 -5.05 -0.75
CA TRP A 47 4.21 -5.99 0.10
C TRP A 47 4.09 -5.56 1.56
N ILE A 48 3.85 -6.55 2.43
CA ILE A 48 3.68 -6.38 3.87
C ILE A 48 4.72 -7.25 4.56
N ASP A 49 5.52 -6.68 5.46
CA ASP A 49 6.49 -7.43 6.24
C ASP A 49 5.75 -8.41 7.19
N PRO A 50 5.96 -9.73 7.06
CA PRO A 50 5.28 -10.72 7.90
C PRO A 50 5.69 -10.64 9.37
N SER A 51 6.82 -10.01 9.68
CA SER A 51 7.31 -9.81 11.05
C SER A 51 6.88 -8.48 11.66
N ASP A 52 6.51 -7.48 10.85
CA ASP A 52 6.06 -6.16 11.29
C ASP A 52 5.10 -5.52 10.26
N SER A 53 3.79 -5.72 10.38
CA SER A 53 2.79 -5.23 9.41
C SER A 53 2.72 -3.69 9.31
N LEU A 54 3.46 -2.97 10.15
CA LEU A 54 3.62 -1.52 9.99
C LEU A 54 4.58 -1.18 8.83
N ARG A 55 5.44 -2.11 8.43
CA ARG A 55 6.41 -1.96 7.34
C ARG A 55 5.84 -2.49 6.05
N MET A 56 5.64 -1.59 5.11
CA MET A 56 4.98 -1.90 3.85
C MET A 56 5.71 -1.23 2.68
N VAL A 57 5.68 -1.88 1.52
CA VAL A 57 6.15 -1.33 0.24
C VAL A 57 5.01 -1.36 -0.75
N GLN A 58 4.68 -0.23 -1.34
CA GLN A 58 3.57 -0.04 -2.26
C GLN A 58 4.10 0.41 -3.62
N GLY A 59 3.62 -0.21 -4.70
CA GLY A 59 3.98 0.12 -6.07
C GLY A 59 2.82 0.77 -6.83
N ASN A 60 3.03 1.99 -7.34
CA ASN A 60 2.06 2.74 -8.13
C ASN A 60 2.71 3.33 -9.41
N ASP A 61 1.91 3.92 -10.30
CA ASP A 61 2.39 4.57 -11.54
C ASP A 61 3.39 5.72 -11.30
N GLY A 62 3.36 6.33 -10.11
CA GLY A 62 4.32 7.34 -9.66
C GLY A 62 5.61 6.77 -9.07
N GLY A 63 5.73 5.45 -8.91
CA GLY A 63 6.90 4.74 -8.40
C GLY A 63 6.62 3.91 -7.15
N ALA A 64 7.72 3.51 -6.49
CA ALA A 64 7.68 2.74 -5.25
C ALA A 64 7.68 3.65 -4.01
N CYS A 65 7.08 3.12 -2.95
CA CYS A 65 6.56 3.92 -1.87
C CYS A 65 6.69 3.08 -0.58
N VAL A 66 7.28 3.62 0.50
CA VAL A 66 7.53 2.88 1.77
C VAL A 66 6.78 3.48 2.96
N SER A 67 6.17 2.63 3.77
CA SER A 67 5.47 2.99 5.02
C SER A 67 6.03 2.25 6.23
N PHE A 68 5.97 2.91 7.39
CA PHE A 68 6.38 2.39 8.71
C PHE A 68 5.27 2.52 9.76
N ASN A 69 4.03 2.77 9.33
CA ASN A 69 2.88 2.98 10.22
C ASN A 69 1.64 2.15 9.85
N GLY A 70 1.79 1.17 8.96
CA GLY A 70 0.72 0.24 8.58
C GLY A 70 -0.39 0.88 7.76
N GLU A 71 -0.06 1.96 7.05
CA GLU A 71 -0.97 2.74 6.19
C GLU A 71 -2.22 3.21 6.97
N LYS A 72 -2.01 3.92 8.07
CA LYS A 72 -3.11 4.55 8.82
C LYS A 72 -3.88 5.53 7.92
N ALA A 73 -5.20 5.40 7.92
CA ALA A 73 -6.10 6.29 7.19
C ALA A 73 -5.80 7.76 7.49
N GLY A 74 -5.62 8.58 6.44
CA GLY A 74 -5.30 10.01 6.54
C GLY A 74 -3.86 10.36 6.97
N GLN A 75 -2.99 9.37 7.20
CA GLN A 75 -1.59 9.57 7.62
C GLN A 75 -0.59 8.67 6.86
N ALA A 76 -1.02 8.09 5.74
CA ALA A 76 -0.15 7.32 4.86
C ALA A 76 0.85 8.26 4.17
N TYR A 77 1.88 8.67 4.91
CA TYR A 77 3.11 9.19 4.34
C TYR A 77 3.87 8.01 3.79
N ILE A 78 3.37 7.50 2.67
CA ILE A 78 4.20 6.68 1.84
C ILE A 78 5.19 7.64 1.19
N THR A 79 6.36 7.77 1.81
CA THR A 79 7.33 8.74 1.33
C THR A 79 7.75 8.31 -0.07
N SER A 80 7.53 9.18 -1.06
CA SER A 80 8.34 9.16 -2.26
C SER A 80 9.75 9.51 -1.82
N SER A 81 10.53 8.51 -1.43
CA SER A 81 11.96 8.67 -1.59
C SER A 81 12.16 8.93 -3.09
N PRO A 82 12.86 10.00 -3.50
CA PRO A 82 13.35 10.08 -4.86
C PRO A 82 14.41 8.99 -4.99
N LEU A 83 13.99 7.74 -5.10
CA LEU A 83 14.80 6.72 -5.72
C LEU A 83 14.74 7.04 -7.21
N SER A 84 15.49 8.09 -7.59
CA SER A 84 16.07 8.13 -8.92
C SER A 84 16.86 6.82 -9.03
N PHE A 85 16.28 5.83 -9.70
CA PHE A 85 17.08 4.78 -10.29
C PHE A 85 17.98 5.48 -11.32
N THR A 86 19.18 5.89 -10.90
CA THR A 86 20.28 5.96 -11.85
C THR A 86 20.54 4.52 -12.24
N ALA A 87 19.87 4.07 -13.29
CA ALA A 87 20.27 2.87 -13.99
C ALA A 87 21.70 3.11 -14.48
N TRP A 88 22.67 2.44 -13.85
CA TRP A 88 23.96 2.25 -14.47
C TRP A 88 23.73 1.34 -15.68
N THR A 89 23.69 1.95 -16.87
CA THR A 89 24.19 1.35 -18.10
C THR A 89 25.50 2.04 -18.44
#